data_AF-A0A7R9EL25-F1
#
_entry.id   AF-A0A7R9EL25-F1
#
_cell.length_a   1.000
_cell.length_b   1.000
_cell.length_c   1.000
_cell.angle_alpha   90.00
_cell.angle_beta   90.00
_cell.angle_gamma   90.00
#
_symmetry.space_group_name_H-M   'P 1'
#
loop_
_entity.id
_entity.type
_entity.pdbx_description
1 polymer ?
#
loop_
_entity_poly.entity_id
_entity_poly.type
_entity_poly.pdbx_seq_one_letter_code
_entity_poly.pdbx_strand_id
1 'polypeptide(L)'
;VVNSLIATAWDVASAPDRNRAKVYAFTSGSRNQLLWKELLMNLSDSAHMLPSINCMYYLVMMLTKHLLLYRLSSIMFELVPACFADVVPYIRTGKHKLTNLRIKNIKET
;
A
#
# COMPACT_ATOMS: atom_id res chain seq x y z
N VAL A 1 -24.77 -2.37 -5.43
CA VAL A 1 -23.56 -2.06 -6.21
C VAL A 1 -23.80 -2.35 -7.69
N VAL A 2 -24.11 -3.58 -8.10
CA VAL A 2 -24.46 -3.88 -9.52
C VAL A 2 -25.74 -3.14 -9.97
N ASN A 3 -26.81 -3.18 -9.16
CA ASN A 3 -28.08 -2.53 -9.52
C ASN A 3 -27.96 -1.01 -9.64
N SER A 4 -27.12 -0.38 -8.82
CA SER A 4 -26.89 1.07 -8.89
C SER A 4 -26.13 1.44 -10.17
N LEU A 5 -25.18 0.61 -10.60
CA LEU A 5 -24.45 0.82 -11.86
C LEU A 5 -25.40 0.73 -13.07
N ILE A 6 -26.24 -0.31 -13.10
CA ILE A 6 -27.23 -0.51 -14.16
C ILE A 6 -28.23 0.67 -14.20
N ALA A 7 -28.71 1.11 -13.03
CA ALA A 7 -29.61 2.27 -12.94
C ALA A 7 -28.96 3.56 -13.44
N THR A 8 -27.68 3.82 -13.10
CA THR A 8 -26.96 4.99 -13.61
C THR A 8 -26.73 4.93 -15.11
N ALA A 9 -26.43 3.75 -15.66
CA ALA A 9 -26.27 3.56 -17.09
C ALA A 9 -27.59 3.81 -17.84
N TRP A 10 -28.71 3.32 -17.29
CA TRP A 10 -30.04 3.57 -17.84
C TRP A 10 -30.43 5.05 -17.81
N ASP A 11 -30.16 5.76 -16.71
CA ASP A 11 -30.47 7.19 -16.60
C ASP A 11 -29.61 8.05 -17.52
N VAL A 12 -28.36 7.66 -17.79
CA VAL A 12 -27.51 8.32 -18.79
C VAL A 12 -28.01 8.04 -20.20
N ALA A 13 -28.40 6.80 -20.52
CA ALA A 13 -28.92 6.44 -21.83
C ALA A 13 -30.29 7.09 -22.14
N SER A 14 -31.11 7.27 -21.10
CA SER A 14 -32.47 7.82 -21.22
C SER A 14 -32.52 9.36 -21.10
N ALA A 15 -31.39 10.01 -20.77
CA ALA A 15 -31.36 11.46 -20.62
C ALA A 15 -31.50 12.15 -22.00
N PRO A 16 -32.43 13.13 -22.14
CA PRO A 16 -32.62 13.86 -23.40
C PRO A 16 -31.45 14.80 -23.72
N ASP A 17 -30.70 15.23 -22.70
CA ASP A 17 -29.63 16.20 -22.83
C ASP A 17 -28.25 15.51 -22.72
N ARG A 18 -27.69 15.14 -23.87
CA ARG A 18 -26.40 14.42 -23.97
C ARG A 18 -25.17 15.28 -23.67
N ASN A 19 -25.34 16.59 -23.59
CA ASN A 19 -24.23 17.54 -23.42
C ASN A 19 -23.83 17.78 -21.95
N ARG A 20 -24.57 17.22 -20.98
CA ARG A 20 -24.23 17.28 -19.55
C ARG A 20 -23.83 15.91 -19.03
N ALA A 21 -22.53 15.72 -18.77
CA ALA A 21 -22.04 14.54 -18.08
C ALA A 21 -22.51 14.55 -16.62
N LYS A 22 -23.41 13.63 -16.26
CA LYS A 22 -23.84 13.42 -14.87
C LYS A 22 -22.78 12.60 -14.13
N VAL A 23 -22.33 13.11 -12.98
CA VAL A 23 -21.40 12.41 -12.09
C VAL A 23 -22.19 11.77 -10.96
N TYR A 24 -22.11 10.45 -10.82
CA TYR A 24 -22.76 9.71 -9.75
C TYR A 24 -21.74 9.28 -8.70
N ALA A 25 -22.02 9.58 -7.43
CA ALA A 25 -21.25 9.03 -6.32
C ALA A 25 -21.60 7.55 -6.15
N PHE A 26 -20.67 6.68 -6.54
CA PHE A 26 -20.83 5.24 -6.41
C PHE A 26 -20.06 4.75 -5.19
N THR A 27 -20.77 4.46 -4.10
CA THR A 27 -20.18 3.90 -2.89
C THR A 27 -20.75 2.50 -2.65
N SER A 28 -19.91 1.57 -2.19
CA SER A 28 -20.43 0.34 -1.58
C SER A 28 -21.15 0.76 -0.30
N GLY A 29 -22.48 0.71 -0.31
CA GLY A 29 -23.28 1.07 0.86
C GLY A 29 -22.96 0.21 2.09
N SER A 30 -23.65 0.47 3.20
CA SER A 30 -23.44 -0.16 4.52
C SER A 30 -23.50 -1.70 4.58
N ARG A 31 -23.95 -2.37 3.50
CA ARG A 31 -23.97 -3.84 3.39
C ARG A 31 -22.65 -4.47 2.97
N ASN A 32 -21.70 -3.69 2.45
CA ASN A 32 -20.35 -4.16 2.11
C ASN A 32 -19.32 -3.13 2.58
N GLN A 33 -19.21 -2.99 3.90
CA GLN A 33 -18.22 -2.13 4.52
C GLN A 33 -16.86 -2.79 4.40
N LEU A 34 -16.02 -2.30 3.49
CA LEU A 34 -14.65 -2.74 3.41
C LEU A 34 -13.86 -2.07 4.54
N LEU A 35 -13.67 -2.77 5.64
CA LEU A 35 -12.82 -2.30 6.73
C LEU A 35 -11.36 -2.45 6.30
N TRP A 36 -10.54 -1.43 6.57
CA TRP A 36 -9.09 -1.49 6.29
C TRP A 36 -8.43 -2.74 6.90
N LYS A 37 -8.90 -3.17 8.08
CA LYS A 37 -8.44 -4.40 8.73
C LYS A 37 -8.71 -5.65 7.87
N GLU A 38 -9.92 -5.78 7.33
CA GLU A 38 -10.31 -6.91 6.49
C GLU A 38 -9.58 -6.88 5.15
N LEU A 39 -9.40 -5.70 4.58
CA LEU A 39 -8.60 -5.51 3.37
C LEU A 39 -7.14 -5.94 3.59
N LEU A 40 -6.52 -5.51 4.69
CA LEU A 40 -5.14 -5.87 5.03
C LEU A 40 -4.99 -7.38 5.28
N MET A 41 -5.95 -8.02 5.96
CA MET A 41 -5.95 -9.47 6.17
C MET A 41 -6.09 -10.24 4.85
N ASN A 42 -7.00 -9.81 3.97
CA ASN A 42 -7.19 -10.47 2.68
C ASN A 42 -6.00 -10.24 1.73
N LEU A 43 -5.38 -9.06 1.80
CA LEU A 43 -4.21 -8.74 1.00
C LEU A 43 -2.95 -9.40 1.53
N SER A 44 -2.77 -9.59 2.84
CA SER A 44 -1.53 -10.19 3.38
C SER A 44 -1.27 -11.58 2.81
N ASP A 45 -2.33 -12.37 2.63
CA ASP A 45 -2.22 -13.74 2.11
C ASP A 45 -1.79 -13.76 0.63
N SER A 46 -2.15 -12.73 -0.12
CA SER A 46 -1.85 -12.60 -1.56
C SER A 46 -0.69 -11.63 -1.85
N ALA A 47 -0.22 -10.87 -0.87
CA ALA A 47 0.80 -9.83 -1.04
C ALA A 47 2.12 -10.39 -1.56
N HIS A 48 2.44 -11.63 -1.19
CA HIS A 48 3.62 -12.34 -1.68
C HIS A 48 3.54 -12.71 -3.17
N MET A 49 2.34 -12.76 -3.77
CA MET A 49 2.15 -13.14 -5.17
C MET A 49 2.28 -11.98 -6.15
N LEU A 50 2.13 -10.73 -5.69
CA LEU A 50 2.23 -9.53 -6.52
C LEU A 50 3.37 -8.61 -6.03
N PRO A 51 4.65 -8.96 -6.28
CA PRO A 51 5.75 -8.06 -6.00
C PRO A 51 5.68 -6.85 -6.95
N SER A 52 5.12 -5.75 -6.47
CA SER A 52 5.19 -4.46 -7.16
C SER A 52 6.56 -3.83 -6.91
N ILE A 53 7.28 -3.54 -8.00
CA ILE A 53 8.62 -2.91 -7.98
C ILE A 53 8.61 -1.56 -7.24
N ASN A 54 7.45 -0.88 -7.21
CA ASN A 54 7.28 0.42 -6.56
C ASN A 54 6.58 0.34 -5.19
N CYS A 55 6.14 -0.85 -4.77
CA CYS A 55 5.53 -1.01 -3.46
C CYS A 55 6.65 -1.28 -2.45
N MET A 56 6.95 -0.28 -1.62
CA MET A 56 7.72 -0.54 -0.41
C MET A 56 6.94 -1.53 0.46
N TYR A 57 7.51 -2.71 0.70
CA TYR A 57 6.93 -3.75 1.53
C TYR A 57 6.87 -3.30 3.00
N TYR A 58 5.84 -2.55 3.35
CA TYR A 58 5.46 -2.31 4.73
C TYR A 58 4.23 -3.16 5.04
N LEU A 59 4.47 -4.40 5.46
CA LEU A 59 3.41 -5.30 5.94
C LEU A 59 2.66 -4.73 7.15
N VAL A 60 3.33 -3.85 7.91
CA VAL A 60 2.76 -3.17 9.08
C VAL A 60 3.11 -1.69 8.99
N MET A 61 2.08 -0.85 8.99
CA MET A 61 2.23 0.60 9.04
C MET A 61 1.85 1.08 10.45
N MET A 62 2.84 1.56 11.21
CA MET A 62 2.61 2.18 12.51
C MET A 62 2.66 3.70 12.38
N LEU A 63 1.49 4.35 12.51
CA LEU A 63 1.41 5.81 12.53
C LEU A 63 1.64 6.33 13.95
N THR A 64 2.68 7.15 14.12
CA THR A 64 3.02 7.75 15.41
C THR A 64 3.04 9.26 15.27
N LYS A 65 2.52 9.99 16.28
CA LYS A 65 2.57 11.46 16.32
C LYS A 65 3.93 12.02 16.73
N HIS A 66 4.80 11.19 17.30
CA HIS A 66 6.06 11.61 17.88
C HIS A 66 7.24 11.28 16.95
N LEU A 67 7.94 12.31 16.48
CA LEU A 67 9.07 12.17 15.55
C LEU A 67 10.20 11.28 16.10
N LEU A 68 10.44 11.32 17.41
CA LEU A 68 11.49 10.51 18.05
C LEU A 68 11.15 9.02 18.03
N LEU A 69 9.92 8.66 18.38
CA LEU A 69 9.44 7.27 18.33
C LEU A 69 9.44 6.75 16.89
N TYR A 70 9.06 7.58 15.92
CA TYR A 70 9.15 7.25 14.51
C TYR A 70 10.59 6.95 14.07
N ARG A 71 11.56 7.82 14.42
CA ARG A 71 12.98 7.61 14.07
C ARG A 71 13.56 6.36 14.71
N LEU A 72 13.27 6.14 15.99
CA LEU A 72 13.76 4.95 16.71
C LEU A 72 13.17 3.67 16.11
N SER A 73 11.87 3.68 15.81
CA SER A 73 11.17 2.56 15.19
C SER A 73 11.70 2.29 13.78
N SER A 74 11.92 3.32 12.96
CA SER A 74 12.49 3.16 11.62
C SER A 74 13.88 2.51 11.67
N ILE A 75 14.75 2.92 12.60
CA ILE A 75 16.06 2.29 12.76
C ILE A 75 15.92 0.83 13.22
N MET A 76 15.10 0.57 14.24
CA MET A 76 14.93 -0.78 14.81
C MET A 76 14.27 -1.76 13.84
N PHE A 77 13.27 -1.33 13.07
CA PHE A 77 12.49 -2.22 12.19
C PHE A 77 13.02 -2.31 10.77
N GLU A 78 13.79 -1.33 10.27
CA GLU A 78 14.32 -1.37 8.90
C GLU A 78 15.83 -1.61 8.86
N LEU A 79 16.63 -0.90 9.67
CA LEU A 79 18.09 -0.98 9.59
C LEU A 79 18.62 -2.26 10.22
N VAL A 80 18.09 -2.65 11.39
CA VAL A 80 18.55 -3.84 12.10
C VAL A 80 18.27 -5.11 11.30
N PRO A 81 17.04 -5.37 10.78
CA PRO A 81 16.79 -6.53 9.94
C PRO A 81 17.58 -6.52 8.64
N ALA A 82 17.81 -5.35 8.02
CA ALA A 82 18.66 -5.24 6.84
C ALA A 82 20.11 -5.63 7.13
N CYS A 83 20.63 -5.25 8.30
CA CYS A 83 21.98 -5.65 8.75
C CYS A 83 22.08 -7.16 8.94
N PHE A 84 21.10 -7.78 9.62
CA PHE A 84 21.04 -9.24 9.79
C PHE A 84 20.89 -9.98 8.44
N ALA A 85 20.02 -9.47 7.55
CA ALA A 85 19.83 -10.04 6.22
C ALA A 85 21.09 -9.91 5.34
N ASP A 86 21.91 -8.87 5.55
CA ASP A 86 23.17 -8.67 4.85
C ASP A 86 24.30 -9.60 5.34
N VAL A 87 24.16 -10.31 6.46
CA VAL A 87 25.19 -11.26 6.96
C VAL A 87 25.43 -12.38 5.94
N VAL A 88 24.37 -12.97 5.41
CA VAL A 88 24.46 -14.07 4.42
C VAL A 88 25.14 -13.64 3.11
N PRO A 89 24.72 -12.56 2.43
CA PRO A 89 25.41 -12.07 1.23
C PRO A 89 26.78 -11.47 1.53
N TYR A 90 27.04 -10.95 2.73
CA TYR A 90 28.37 -10.53 3.14
C TYR A 90 29.34 -11.71 3.20
N ILE A 91 28.94 -12.83 3.80
CA ILE A 91 29.77 -14.04 3.86
C ILE A 91 30.04 -14.59 2.44
N ARG A 92 29.07 -14.54 1.53
CA ARG A 92 29.20 -15.11 0.18
C ARG A 92 29.89 -14.20 -0.82
N THR A 93 29.74 -12.88 -0.71
CA THR A 93 30.12 -11.93 -1.77
C THR A 93 30.93 -10.73 -1.24
N GLY A 94 31.10 -10.60 0.08
CA GLY A 94 31.80 -9.50 0.72
C GLY A 94 31.11 -8.14 0.61
N LYS A 95 29.83 -8.11 0.22
CA LYS A 95 29.10 -6.87 -0.10
C LYS A 95 27.82 -6.74 0.71
N HIS A 96 27.64 -5.58 1.35
CA HIS A 96 26.40 -5.18 2.02
C HIS A 96 25.45 -4.53 1.02
N LYS A 97 24.59 -5.31 0.35
CA LYS A 97 23.72 -4.76 -0.69
C LYS A 97 22.51 -4.05 -0.10
N LEU A 98 21.90 -4.61 0.96
CA LEU A 98 20.65 -4.10 1.51
C LEU A 98 20.85 -2.85 2.36
N THR A 99 21.93 -2.82 3.16
CA THR A 99 22.29 -1.67 4.01
C THR A 99 22.62 -0.44 3.16
N ASN A 100 23.35 -0.64 2.05
CA ASN A 100 23.69 0.45 1.13
C ASN A 100 22.47 1.03 0.42
N LEU A 101 21.47 0.21 0.08
CA LEU A 101 20.21 0.69 -0.51
C LEU A 101 19.43 1.57 0.48
N ARG A 102 19.37 1.20 1.76
CA ARG A 102 18.68 2.04 2.76
C ARG A 102 19.40 3.36 3.00
N ILE A 103 20.73 3.36 3.11
CA ILE A 103 21.53 4.59 3.27
C ILE A 103 21.33 5.51 2.06
N LYS A 104 21.25 4.97 0.84
CA LYS A 104 20.98 5.75 -0.35
C LYS A 104 19.59 6.40 -0.31
N ASN A 105 18.56 5.63 0.04
CA ASN A 105 17.20 6.17 0.17
C ASN A 105 17.08 7.26 1.25
N ILE A 106 17.79 7.14 2.38
CA ILE A 106 17.81 8.18 3.42
C ILE A 106 18.42 9.49 2.92
N LYS A 107 19.40 9.43 2.01
CA LYS A 107 20.04 10.63 1.44
C LYS A 107 19.19 11.33 0.38
N GLU A 108 18.26 10.61 -0.23
CA GLU A 108 17.36 11.13 -1.28
C GLU A 108 16.03 11.68 -0.72
N THR A 109 15.78 11.51 0.59
CA THR A 109 14.59 12.03 1.30
C THR A 109 14.96 13.26 2.12
#